data_AF-A0A2K3MY96-F1
#
_entry.id   AF-A0A2K3MY96-F1
#
_cell.length_a   1.000
_cell.length_b   1.000
_cell.length_c   1.000
_cell.angle_alpha   90.00
_cell.angle_beta   90.00
_cell.angle_gamma   90.00
#
_symmetry.space_group_name_H-M   'P 1'
#
loop_
_entity.id
_entity.type
_entity.pdbx_description
1 polymer ?
#
loop_
_entity_poly.entity_id
_entity_poly.type
_entity_poly.pdbx_seq_one_letter_code
_entity_poly.pdbx_strand_id
1 'polypeptide(L)'
;MEEEASVEFVWKSEPQPESIVSVTLSRAITSLLSVRPNKLHDSISRLSSHSPSPTTTSLHDSLLFFHSYITDAANHNRSFDQLLVPIIHSLLKCKNSKHGGQPIILLNWLFQDELIFVPVVEALASIITRKNDRYLLFGWCLLLRSIVDYDSSVHQSMLSGIRERYSDLLKILSTCLHDLAGIDGFELPSRLGVSAADCFLAISGALTKADKLQDKKLKFNTEAKDQAITLVQSPMVGKKVKSVSKSLLMSKFERDYTLWHHLDDLICLVQRLLSTDLHTE
;
A
#
# COMPACT_ATOMS: atom_id res chain seq x y z
N MET A 1 -59.71 -6.12 -25.59
CA MET A 1 -58.48 -6.00 -26.38
C MET A 1 -58.20 -4.52 -26.47
N GLU A 2 -57.25 -3.91 -25.79
CA GLU A 2 -56.22 -4.34 -24.82
C GLU A 2 -55.97 -3.11 -23.93
N GLU A 3 -55.66 -3.37 -22.67
CA GLU A 3 -55.43 -2.40 -21.60
C GLU A 3 -53.94 -2.01 -21.63
N GLU A 4 -53.63 -0.72 -21.81
CA GLU A 4 -52.26 -0.20 -21.81
C GLU A 4 -51.67 -0.25 -20.39
N ALA A 5 -50.90 -1.30 -20.10
CA ALA A 5 -50.04 -1.36 -18.93
C ALA A 5 -48.72 -0.61 -19.23
N SER A 6 -48.60 0.59 -18.67
CA SER A 6 -47.32 1.30 -18.56
C SER A 6 -46.40 0.55 -17.60
N VAL A 7 -45.36 -0.12 -18.13
CA VAL A 7 -44.32 -0.74 -17.29
C VAL A 7 -43.16 0.23 -17.14
N GLU A 8 -43.20 0.98 -16.04
CA GLU A 8 -42.09 1.68 -15.44
C GLU A 8 -41.02 0.66 -15.06
N PHE A 9 -39.89 0.63 -15.78
CA PHE A 9 -38.72 -0.20 -15.47
C PHE A 9 -37.97 0.40 -14.26
N VAL A 10 -38.59 0.28 -13.08
CA VAL A 10 -37.91 0.46 -11.80
C VAL A 10 -37.01 -0.76 -11.60
N TRP A 11 -35.70 -0.57 -11.76
CA TRP A 11 -34.69 -1.53 -11.32
C TRP A 11 -34.75 -1.66 -9.79
N LYS A 12 -35.69 -2.46 -9.27
CA LYS A 12 -35.63 -2.96 -7.90
C LYS A 12 -34.60 -4.09 -7.87
N SER A 13 -33.36 -3.71 -7.63
CA SER A 13 -32.41 -4.65 -7.04
C SER A 13 -32.92 -4.95 -5.63
N GLU A 14 -33.26 -6.20 -5.33
CA GLU A 14 -33.57 -6.62 -3.96
C GLU A 14 -32.39 -6.21 -3.05
N PRO A 15 -32.65 -5.52 -1.93
CA PRO A 15 -31.60 -5.23 -0.97
C PRO A 15 -31.16 -6.55 -0.36
N GLN A 16 -30.00 -7.04 -0.79
CA GLN A 16 -29.26 -8.09 -0.09
C GLN A 16 -29.18 -7.67 1.39
N PRO A 17 -29.57 -8.52 2.35
CA PRO A 17 -29.47 -8.16 3.75
C PRO A 17 -28.00 -7.89 4.07
N GLU A 18 -27.67 -6.62 4.30
CA GLU A 18 -26.32 -6.23 4.69
C GLU A 18 -25.96 -7.01 5.95
N SER A 19 -24.95 -7.87 5.85
CA SER A 19 -24.44 -8.59 7.02
C SER A 19 -24.10 -7.58 8.12
N ILE A 20 -24.54 -7.83 9.35
CA ILE A 20 -24.24 -6.99 10.53
C ILE A 20 -22.74 -6.67 10.63
N VAL A 21 -21.90 -7.62 10.20
CA VAL A 21 -20.44 -7.45 10.12
C VAL A 21 -20.03 -6.37 9.12
N SER A 22 -20.64 -6.34 7.93
CA SER A 22 -20.38 -5.33 6.89
C SER A 22 -20.81 -3.93 7.32
N VAL A 23 -21.96 -3.82 7.98
CA VAL A 23 -22.44 -2.54 8.55
C VAL A 23 -21.50 -2.05 9.65
N THR A 24 -21.08 -2.95 10.53
CA THR A 24 -20.16 -2.63 11.64
C THR A 24 -18.79 -2.22 11.12
N LEU A 25 -18.27 -2.91 10.10
CA LEU A 25 -17.03 -2.55 9.41
C LEU A 25 -17.12 -1.18 8.75
N SER A 26 -18.19 -0.92 8.01
CA SER A 26 -18.40 0.36 7.34
C SER A 26 -18.40 1.52 8.34
N ARG A 27 -19.05 1.33 9.50
CA ARG A 27 -19.05 2.31 10.59
C ARG A 27 -17.67 2.46 11.23
N ALA A 28 -16.96 1.36 11.49
CA ALA A 28 -15.62 1.39 12.06
C ALA A 28 -14.64 2.12 11.13
N ILE A 29 -14.61 1.77 9.85
CA ILE A 29 -13.77 2.41 8.82
C ILE A 29 -14.10 3.89 8.71
N THR A 30 -15.37 4.26 8.65
CA THR A 30 -15.77 5.68 8.58
C THR A 30 -15.30 6.46 9.81
N SER A 31 -15.42 5.88 11.00
CA SER A 31 -14.92 6.48 12.25
C SER A 31 -13.39 6.68 12.21
N LEU A 32 -12.65 5.66 11.75
CA LEU A 32 -11.19 5.69 11.65
C LEU A 32 -10.67 6.66 10.59
N LEU A 33 -11.38 6.80 9.46
CA LEU A 33 -10.98 7.70 8.37
C LEU A 33 -11.40 9.15 8.63
N SER A 34 -12.43 9.40 9.44
CA SER A 34 -12.92 10.75 9.75
C SER A 34 -12.24 11.41 10.96
N VAL A 35 -11.56 10.63 11.81
CA VAL A 35 -10.88 11.18 12.99
C VAL A 35 -9.61 11.96 12.61
N ARG A 36 -9.21 12.92 13.44
CA ARG A 36 -7.95 13.68 13.23
C ARG A 36 -6.73 12.75 13.29
N PRO A 37 -5.72 12.93 12.41
CA PRO A 37 -4.49 12.13 12.38
C PRO A 37 -3.85 11.88 13.76
N ASN A 38 -3.65 12.94 14.55
CA ASN A 38 -2.99 12.83 15.85
C ASN A 38 -3.79 11.96 16.84
N LYS A 39 -5.13 12.09 16.83
CA LYS A 39 -6.00 11.26 17.69
C LYS A 39 -5.98 9.79 17.28
N LEU A 40 -5.85 9.51 15.99
CA LEU A 40 -5.68 8.16 15.48
C LEU A 40 -4.35 7.56 15.95
N HIS A 41 -3.25 8.31 15.79
CA HIS A 41 -1.94 7.92 16.30
C HIS A 41 -1.95 7.65 17.81
N ASP A 42 -2.54 8.54 18.61
CA ASP A 42 -2.64 8.35 20.06
C ASP A 42 -3.41 7.09 20.42
N SER A 43 -4.49 6.79 19.68
CA SER A 43 -5.33 5.63 19.94
C SER A 43 -4.65 4.32 19.56
N ILE A 44 -3.91 4.30 18.45
CA ILE A 44 -3.08 3.16 18.06
C ILE A 44 -1.93 2.96 19.06
N SER A 45 -1.28 4.04 19.49
CA SER A 45 -0.18 3.96 20.47
C SER A 45 -0.66 3.38 21.81
N ARG A 46 -1.86 3.77 22.25
CA ARG A 46 -2.51 3.21 23.45
C ARG A 46 -2.88 1.74 23.31
N LEU A 47 -3.27 1.30 22.10
CA LEU A 47 -3.55 -0.12 21.81
C LEU A 47 -2.30 -0.97 22.10
N SER A 48 -1.12 -0.45 21.72
CA SER A 48 0.17 -1.11 21.96
C SER A 48 0.64 -1.05 23.41
N SER A 49 0.18 -0.08 24.22
CA SER A 49 0.76 0.19 25.55
C SER A 49 -0.05 -0.37 26.71
N HIS A 50 -1.09 -1.19 26.47
CA HIS A 50 -1.96 -1.81 27.49
C HIS A 50 -2.46 -0.87 28.60
N SER A 51 -2.56 0.44 28.35
CA SER A 51 -2.98 1.42 29.35
C SER A 51 -4.46 1.73 29.21
N PRO A 52 -5.33 1.33 30.16
CA PRO A 52 -6.75 1.64 30.09
C PRO A 52 -6.99 3.13 30.40
N SER A 53 -7.64 3.84 29.48
CA SER A 53 -8.17 5.19 29.71
C SER A 53 -9.67 5.20 29.40
N PRO A 54 -10.52 5.83 30.24
CA PRO A 54 -11.96 5.68 30.21
C PRO A 54 -12.70 6.47 29.11
N THR A 55 -12.00 7.23 28.24
CA THR A 55 -12.66 8.24 27.37
C THR A 55 -12.63 7.97 25.86
N THR A 56 -12.03 6.88 25.38
CA THR A 56 -11.94 6.56 23.93
C THR A 56 -12.38 5.14 23.56
N THR A 57 -13.33 4.57 24.28
CA THR A 57 -13.83 3.20 24.03
C THR A 57 -14.27 3.02 22.58
N SER A 58 -15.04 3.94 21.99
CA SER A 58 -15.58 3.74 20.63
C SER A 58 -14.53 3.67 19.50
N LEU A 59 -13.46 4.46 19.57
CA LEU A 59 -12.39 4.46 18.54
C LEU A 59 -11.46 3.26 18.74
N HIS A 60 -11.20 2.90 20.00
CA HIS A 60 -10.44 1.71 20.34
C HIS A 60 -11.18 0.44 19.89
N ASP A 61 -12.49 0.35 20.15
CA ASP A 61 -13.35 -0.74 19.70
C ASP A 61 -13.38 -0.80 18.16
N SER A 62 -13.39 0.36 17.49
CA SER A 62 -13.30 0.42 16.03
C SER A 62 -11.97 -0.13 15.50
N LEU A 63 -10.84 0.18 16.14
CA LEU A 63 -9.52 -0.36 15.79
C LEU A 63 -9.45 -1.88 16.02
N LEU A 64 -9.91 -2.36 17.18
CA LEU A 64 -9.92 -3.79 17.51
C LEU A 64 -10.81 -4.58 16.54
N PHE A 65 -12.02 -4.10 16.31
CA PHE A 65 -12.94 -4.73 15.34
C PHE A 65 -12.33 -4.75 13.94
N PHE A 66 -11.73 -3.63 13.52
CA PHE A 66 -11.10 -3.53 12.21
C PHE A 66 -9.93 -4.49 12.05
N HIS A 67 -9.02 -4.59 13.03
CA HIS A 67 -7.91 -5.55 13.00
C HIS A 67 -8.40 -7.00 13.02
N SER A 68 -9.38 -7.32 13.86
CA SER A 68 -9.97 -8.66 13.92
C SER A 68 -10.66 -9.05 12.60
N TYR A 69 -11.37 -8.13 11.97
CA TYR A 69 -12.01 -8.37 10.68
C TYR A 69 -10.97 -8.65 9.59
N ILE A 70 -9.90 -7.86 9.54
CA ILE A 70 -8.85 -8.03 8.53
C ILE A 70 -8.09 -9.34 8.74
N THR A 71 -7.83 -9.69 10.00
CA THR A 71 -7.22 -10.98 10.36
C THR A 71 -8.11 -12.15 9.92
N ASP A 72 -9.42 -12.07 10.18
CA ASP A 72 -10.39 -13.06 9.71
C ASP A 72 -10.42 -13.14 8.18
N ALA A 73 -10.44 -12.00 7.48
CA ALA A 73 -10.43 -11.94 6.04
C ALA A 73 -9.14 -12.54 5.43
N ALA A 74 -7.98 -12.26 6.02
CA ALA A 74 -6.70 -12.83 5.63
C ALA A 74 -6.68 -14.36 5.81
N ASN A 75 -7.14 -14.85 6.96
CA ASN A 75 -7.17 -16.29 7.26
C ASN A 75 -8.11 -17.08 6.35
N HIS A 76 -9.19 -16.45 5.88
CA HIS A 76 -10.20 -17.08 5.04
C HIS A 76 -10.11 -16.67 3.56
N ASN A 77 -9.03 -15.99 3.16
CA ASN A 77 -8.80 -15.48 1.80
C ASN A 77 -10.01 -14.73 1.21
N ARG A 78 -10.66 -13.89 2.04
CA ARG A 78 -11.80 -13.07 1.62
C ARG A 78 -11.31 -11.79 0.93
N SER A 79 -12.15 -11.23 0.07
CA SER A 79 -11.86 -9.96 -0.59
C SER A 79 -11.68 -8.82 0.42
N PHE A 80 -10.65 -8.00 0.21
CA PHE A 80 -10.43 -6.77 0.96
C PHE A 80 -11.15 -5.56 0.36
N ASP A 81 -12.11 -5.74 -0.54
CA ASP A 81 -12.80 -4.61 -1.17
C ASP A 81 -13.56 -3.73 -0.18
N GLN A 82 -14.20 -4.35 0.81
CA GLN A 82 -14.89 -3.65 1.89
C GLN A 82 -13.92 -2.81 2.75
N LEU A 83 -12.62 -3.09 2.68
CA LEU A 83 -11.55 -2.36 3.34
C LEU A 83 -10.92 -1.30 2.43
N LEU A 84 -10.41 -1.73 1.27
CA LEU A 84 -9.54 -0.92 0.42
C LEU A 84 -10.31 0.15 -0.36
N VAL A 85 -11.53 -0.15 -0.82
CA VAL A 85 -12.33 0.82 -1.58
C VAL A 85 -12.66 2.05 -0.73
N PRO A 86 -13.16 1.93 0.53
CA PRO A 86 -13.35 3.09 1.40
C PRO A 86 -12.06 3.87 1.71
N ILE A 87 -10.94 3.18 1.92
CA ILE A 87 -9.63 3.82 2.17
C ILE A 87 -9.24 4.67 0.96
N ILE A 88 -9.30 4.10 -0.25
CA ILE A 88 -8.99 4.80 -1.50
C ILE A 88 -9.94 5.98 -1.71
N HIS A 89 -11.24 5.77 -1.50
CA HIS A 89 -12.24 6.81 -1.67
C HIS A 89 -12.03 7.98 -0.70
N SER A 90 -11.58 7.71 0.54
CA SER A 90 -11.33 8.77 1.52
C SER A 90 -10.22 9.74 1.09
N LEU A 91 -9.17 9.25 0.41
CA LEU A 91 -8.10 10.10 -0.14
C LEU A 91 -8.64 11.08 -1.18
N LEU A 92 -9.56 10.62 -2.03
CA LEU A 92 -10.18 11.44 -3.06
C LEU A 92 -11.03 12.58 -2.47
N LYS A 93 -11.72 12.32 -1.35
CA LYS A 93 -12.54 13.31 -0.65
C LYS A 93 -11.71 14.35 0.13
N CYS A 94 -10.51 13.99 0.57
CA CYS A 94 -9.74 14.80 1.52
C CYS A 94 -8.70 15.75 0.90
N LYS A 95 -8.75 16.01 -0.42
CA LYS A 95 -7.76 16.78 -1.17
C LYS A 95 -7.42 18.18 -0.60
N ASN A 96 -8.24 18.72 0.31
CA ASN A 96 -8.09 20.04 0.94
C ASN A 96 -8.17 20.04 2.49
N SER A 97 -8.15 18.88 3.17
CA SER A 97 -8.47 18.83 4.61
C SER A 97 -7.23 18.62 5.50
N LYS A 98 -7.31 19.14 6.74
CA LYS A 98 -6.36 18.86 7.84
C LYS A 98 -6.33 17.36 8.28
N HIS A 99 -6.96 16.48 7.50
CA HIS A 99 -7.39 15.12 7.82
C HIS A 99 -7.14 14.16 6.63
N GLY A 100 -6.05 14.35 5.88
CA GLY A 100 -5.72 13.51 4.72
C GLY A 100 -4.79 12.32 4.99
N GLY A 101 -4.24 12.20 6.20
CA GLY A 101 -3.19 11.22 6.51
C GLY A 101 -3.69 9.88 7.04
N GLN A 102 -4.96 9.77 7.43
CA GLN A 102 -5.51 8.59 8.11
C GLN A 102 -5.38 7.30 7.31
N PRO A 103 -5.61 7.27 5.97
CA PRO A 103 -5.34 6.10 5.14
C PRO A 103 -3.93 5.54 5.31
N ILE A 104 -2.92 6.42 5.26
CA ILE A 104 -1.52 6.04 5.41
C ILE A 104 -1.20 5.60 6.84
N ILE A 105 -1.77 6.27 7.85
CA ILE A 105 -1.61 5.88 9.26
C ILE A 105 -2.16 4.47 9.50
N LEU A 106 -3.35 4.16 8.99
CA LEU A 106 -3.98 2.85 9.13
C LEU A 106 -3.17 1.77 8.43
N LEU A 107 -2.77 1.98 7.17
CA LEU A 107 -1.95 1.02 6.45
C LEU A 107 -0.59 0.80 7.13
N ASN A 108 0.05 1.86 7.60
CA ASN A 108 1.32 1.76 8.31
C ASN A 108 1.21 1.00 9.65
N TRP A 109 0.06 1.09 10.32
CA TRP A 109 -0.23 0.27 11.50
C TRP A 109 -0.52 -1.18 11.12
N LEU A 110 -1.37 -1.44 10.12
CA LEU A 110 -1.67 -2.80 9.65
C LEU A 110 -0.42 -3.56 9.19
N PHE A 111 0.50 -2.87 8.53
CA PHE A 111 1.73 -3.47 8.00
C PHE A 111 2.74 -3.86 9.08
N GLN A 112 2.49 -3.56 10.35
CA GLN A 112 3.28 -4.13 11.44
C GLN A 112 3.04 -5.64 11.58
N ASP A 113 1.80 -6.07 11.34
CA ASP A 113 1.40 -7.46 11.39
C ASP A 113 1.80 -8.18 10.09
N GLU A 114 2.68 -9.16 10.22
CA GLU A 114 3.22 -9.91 9.08
C GLU A 114 2.15 -10.72 8.34
N LEU A 115 1.17 -11.25 9.08
CA LEU A 115 0.12 -12.10 8.52
C LEU A 115 -0.89 -11.27 7.72
N ILE A 116 -1.03 -9.99 8.06
CA ILE A 116 -1.92 -9.05 7.37
C ILE A 116 -1.21 -8.35 6.20
N PHE A 117 0.09 -8.09 6.34
CA PHE A 117 0.85 -7.31 5.38
C PHE A 117 0.73 -7.84 3.94
N VAL A 118 1.12 -9.10 3.70
CA VAL A 118 1.16 -9.66 2.34
C VAL A 118 -0.24 -9.69 1.71
N PRO A 119 -1.29 -10.25 2.36
CA PRO A 119 -2.63 -10.28 1.77
C PRO A 119 -3.20 -8.89 1.43
N VAL A 120 -2.96 -7.90 2.28
CA VAL A 120 -3.46 -6.54 2.04
C VAL A 120 -2.73 -5.86 0.88
N VAL A 121 -1.40 -6.03 0.77
CA VAL A 121 -0.62 -5.45 -0.33
C VAL A 121 -0.92 -6.14 -1.66
N GLU A 122 -1.08 -7.47 -1.67
CA GLU A 122 -1.51 -8.21 -2.86
C GLU A 122 -2.92 -7.79 -3.30
N ALA A 123 -3.84 -7.63 -2.35
CA ALA A 123 -5.17 -7.12 -2.66
C ALA A 123 -5.12 -5.69 -3.21
N LEU A 124 -4.28 -4.83 -2.64
CA LEU A 124 -4.03 -3.48 -3.16
C LEU A 124 -3.47 -3.54 -4.59
N ALA A 125 -2.50 -4.40 -4.84
CA ALA A 125 -1.92 -4.63 -6.17
C ALA A 125 -2.98 -5.10 -7.18
N SER A 126 -3.89 -5.99 -6.76
CA SER A 126 -4.94 -6.55 -7.63
C SER A 126 -5.97 -5.52 -8.11
N ILE A 127 -6.12 -4.37 -7.43
CA ILE A 127 -7.13 -3.35 -7.78
C ILE A 127 -6.93 -2.84 -9.21
N ILE A 128 -5.68 -2.75 -9.68
CA ILE A 128 -5.38 -2.24 -11.02
C ILE A 128 -5.99 -3.09 -12.14
N THR A 129 -6.19 -4.38 -11.89
CA THR A 129 -6.79 -5.31 -12.87
C THR A 129 -8.27 -4.98 -13.14
N ARG A 130 -8.90 -4.18 -12.27
CA ARG A 130 -10.30 -3.74 -12.36
C ARG A 130 -10.40 -2.48 -13.23
N LYS A 131 -10.08 -2.63 -14.52
CA LYS A 131 -9.96 -1.54 -15.51
C LYS A 131 -11.25 -0.71 -15.73
N ASN A 132 -12.37 -1.11 -15.14
CA ASN A 132 -13.69 -0.51 -15.36
C ASN A 132 -14.00 0.71 -14.46
N ASP A 133 -13.34 0.85 -13.30
CA ASP A 133 -13.60 1.97 -12.38
C ASP A 133 -12.44 2.98 -12.40
N ARG A 134 -12.53 3.93 -13.33
CA ARG A 134 -11.53 4.99 -13.50
C ARG A 134 -11.38 5.87 -12.25
N TYR A 135 -12.45 6.06 -11.47
CA TYR A 135 -12.40 6.89 -10.27
C TYR A 135 -11.66 6.17 -9.14
N LEU A 136 -11.93 4.88 -8.95
CA LEU A 136 -11.19 4.02 -8.03
C LEU A 136 -9.71 3.96 -8.41
N LEU A 137 -9.39 3.72 -9.69
CA LEU A 137 -8.00 3.68 -10.17
C LEU A 137 -7.27 5.00 -9.95
N PHE A 138 -7.96 6.14 -10.11
CA PHE A 138 -7.37 7.45 -9.84
C PHE A 138 -7.02 7.60 -8.36
N GLY A 139 -7.93 7.22 -7.45
CA GLY A 139 -7.64 7.23 -6.01
C GLY A 139 -6.55 6.24 -5.61
N TRP A 140 -6.51 5.08 -6.26
CA TRP A 140 -5.49 4.06 -6.06
C TRP A 140 -4.10 4.58 -6.42
N CYS A 141 -3.98 5.31 -7.54
CA CYS A 141 -2.73 5.99 -7.90
C CYS A 141 -2.29 6.96 -6.80
N LEU A 142 -3.19 7.84 -6.32
CA LEU A 142 -2.87 8.78 -5.23
C LEU A 142 -2.42 8.07 -3.94
N LEU A 143 -3.07 6.94 -3.62
CA LEU A 143 -2.69 6.13 -2.46
C LEU A 143 -1.29 5.55 -2.64
N LEU A 144 -1.00 4.89 -3.76
CA LEU A 144 0.32 4.32 -4.03
C LEU A 144 1.41 5.39 -4.01
N ARG A 145 1.15 6.54 -4.64
CA ARG A 145 2.09 7.66 -4.61
C ARG A 145 2.41 8.07 -3.17
N SER A 146 1.39 8.18 -2.32
CA SER A 146 1.53 8.54 -0.91
C SER A 146 2.25 7.48 -0.07
N ILE A 147 2.06 6.19 -0.40
CA ILE A 147 2.78 5.07 0.24
C ILE A 147 4.26 5.08 -0.16
N VAL A 148 4.56 5.28 -1.45
CA VAL A 148 5.92 5.28 -1.98
C VAL A 148 6.72 6.49 -1.48
N ASP A 149 6.08 7.66 -1.40
CA ASP A 149 6.66 8.91 -0.87
C ASP A 149 6.69 8.98 0.65
N TYR A 150 6.28 7.92 1.35
CA TYR A 150 6.25 7.91 2.79
C TYR A 150 7.67 8.01 3.38
N ASP A 151 8.14 9.25 3.56
CA ASP A 151 9.40 9.58 4.18
C ASP A 151 9.21 9.77 5.69
N SER A 152 9.89 8.95 6.48
CA SER A 152 9.80 8.99 7.93
C SER A 152 10.62 10.15 8.48
N SER A 153 10.13 11.38 8.34
CA SER A 153 10.64 12.48 9.14
C SER A 153 10.31 12.20 10.63
N VAL A 154 11.38 12.04 11.42
CA VAL A 154 11.65 12.13 12.88
C VAL A 154 10.53 11.96 13.94
N HIS A 155 9.23 12.09 13.63
CA HIS A 155 8.13 12.00 14.61
C HIS A 155 7.30 10.71 14.54
N GLN A 156 7.69 9.72 13.75
CA GLN A 156 6.95 8.46 13.57
C GLN A 156 7.75 7.21 13.97
N SER A 157 8.43 7.27 15.13
CA SER A 157 9.17 6.11 15.65
C SER A 157 8.26 4.94 16.06
N MET A 158 6.97 5.18 16.34
CA MET A 158 6.04 4.15 16.82
C MET A 158 5.34 3.33 15.72
N LEU A 159 5.17 3.87 14.51
CA LEU A 159 4.55 3.13 13.40
C LEU A 159 5.52 3.05 12.24
N SER A 160 6.12 1.87 12.06
CA SER A 160 7.19 1.65 11.10
C SER A 160 6.88 0.57 10.08
N GLY A 161 5.64 0.07 10.01
CA GLY A 161 5.25 -1.05 9.15
C GLY A 161 5.62 -0.84 7.68
N ILE A 162 5.28 0.33 7.10
CA ILE A 162 5.66 0.68 5.72
C ILE A 162 7.18 0.72 5.58
N ARG A 163 7.89 1.34 6.54
CA ARG A 163 9.35 1.51 6.48
C ARG A 163 10.09 0.18 6.58
N GLU A 164 9.68 -0.67 7.51
CA GLU A 164 10.29 -1.97 7.78
C GLU A 164 10.09 -2.94 6.63
N ARG A 165 8.93 -2.89 5.99
CA ARG A 165 8.55 -3.78 4.88
C ARG A 165 8.61 -3.10 3.51
N TYR A 166 9.26 -1.93 3.42
CA TYR A 166 9.26 -1.11 2.20
C TYR A 166 9.80 -1.88 0.99
N SER A 167 10.83 -2.70 1.19
CA SER A 167 11.39 -3.53 0.11
C SER A 167 10.39 -4.56 -0.40
N ASP A 168 9.67 -5.24 0.48
CA ASP A 168 8.71 -6.29 0.10
C ASP A 168 7.45 -5.66 -0.52
N LEU A 169 7.03 -4.52 0.03
CA LEU A 169 5.98 -3.68 -0.52
C LEU A 169 6.29 -3.28 -1.96
N LEU A 170 7.48 -2.74 -2.23
CA LEU A 170 7.88 -2.37 -3.60
C LEU A 170 7.94 -3.58 -4.53
N LYS A 171 8.38 -4.76 -4.05
CA LYS A 171 8.38 -5.99 -4.84
C LYS A 171 6.96 -6.37 -5.26
N ILE A 172 6.00 -6.38 -4.33
CA ILE A 172 4.60 -6.71 -4.67
C ILE A 172 4.00 -5.63 -5.58
N LEU A 173 4.20 -4.34 -5.30
CA LEU A 173 3.68 -3.27 -6.16
C LEU A 173 4.29 -3.27 -7.57
N SER A 174 5.51 -3.76 -7.73
CA SER A 174 6.15 -3.85 -9.05
C SER A 174 5.41 -4.78 -10.00
N THR A 175 4.69 -5.79 -9.49
CA THR A 175 3.90 -6.69 -10.35
C THR A 175 2.76 -5.97 -11.07
N CYS A 176 2.37 -4.78 -10.62
CA CYS A 176 1.34 -3.95 -11.22
C CYS A 176 1.84 -3.01 -12.31
N LEU A 177 3.16 -2.86 -12.49
CA LEU A 177 3.74 -1.83 -13.37
C LEU A 177 3.26 -1.98 -14.82
N HIS A 178 3.15 -3.22 -15.30
CA HIS A 178 2.67 -3.49 -16.66
C HIS A 178 1.21 -3.01 -16.86
N ASP A 179 0.32 -3.36 -15.93
CA ASP A 179 -1.08 -2.90 -15.98
C ASP A 179 -1.19 -1.38 -15.85
N LEU A 180 -0.25 -0.75 -15.12
CA LEU A 180 -0.19 0.71 -14.92
C LEU A 180 0.19 1.46 -16.19
N ALA A 181 1.14 0.92 -16.95
CA ALA A 181 1.49 1.44 -18.27
C ALA A 181 0.33 1.32 -19.29
N GLY A 182 -0.58 0.38 -19.05
CA GLY A 182 -1.78 0.17 -19.87
C GLY A 182 -2.95 1.11 -19.58
N ILE A 183 -2.88 1.98 -18.56
CA ILE A 183 -3.96 2.90 -18.21
C ILE A 183 -4.03 4.06 -19.23
N ASP A 184 -5.23 4.31 -19.76
CA ASP A 184 -5.58 5.38 -20.72
C ASP A 184 -4.79 5.39 -22.04
N GLY A 185 -5.00 4.36 -22.87
CA GLY A 185 -4.43 4.29 -24.22
C GLY A 185 -4.65 5.54 -25.08
N PHE A 186 -3.56 6.01 -25.69
CA PHE A 186 -3.36 6.90 -26.86
C PHE A 186 -4.20 8.18 -27.08
N GLU A 187 -5.26 8.49 -26.33
CA GLU A 187 -6.07 9.70 -26.56
C GLU A 187 -6.04 10.66 -25.36
N LEU A 188 -5.21 11.71 -25.49
CA LEU A 188 -4.93 12.81 -24.54
C LEU A 188 -4.62 12.41 -23.08
N PRO A 189 -3.70 13.09 -22.37
CA PRO A 189 -3.37 12.73 -21.00
C PRO A 189 -4.55 13.07 -20.08
N SER A 190 -5.36 12.05 -19.80
CA SER A 190 -6.39 12.12 -18.77
C SER A 190 -5.73 12.32 -17.40
N ARG A 191 -6.44 12.91 -16.43
CA ARG A 191 -5.94 13.04 -15.05
C ARG A 191 -5.55 11.69 -14.45
N LEU A 192 -6.23 10.62 -14.86
CA LEU A 192 -5.89 9.26 -14.46
C LEU A 192 -4.60 8.79 -15.13
N GLY A 193 -4.45 8.97 -16.44
CA GLY A 193 -3.21 8.66 -17.17
C GLY A 193 -1.99 9.38 -16.60
N VAL A 194 -2.10 10.67 -16.27
CA VAL A 194 -1.01 11.42 -15.62
C VAL A 194 -0.67 10.85 -14.24
N SER A 195 -1.68 10.54 -13.41
CA SER A 195 -1.44 9.93 -12.09
C SER A 195 -0.89 8.51 -12.18
N ALA A 196 -1.30 7.73 -13.18
CA ALA A 196 -0.75 6.40 -13.46
C ALA A 196 0.73 6.48 -13.86
N ALA A 197 1.08 7.41 -14.76
CA ALA A 197 2.45 7.66 -15.16
C ALA A 197 3.33 8.10 -13.98
N ASP A 198 2.85 9.03 -13.15
CA ASP A 198 3.55 9.47 -11.94
C ASP A 198 3.77 8.31 -10.95
N CYS A 199 2.77 7.44 -10.77
CA CYS A 199 2.92 6.24 -9.94
C CYS A 199 3.93 5.25 -10.50
N PHE A 200 3.91 5.02 -11.81
CA PHE A 200 4.85 4.13 -12.48
C PHE A 200 6.29 4.61 -12.27
N LEU A 201 6.52 5.90 -12.47
CA LEU A 201 7.83 6.53 -12.26
C LEU A 201 8.24 6.52 -10.78
N ALA A 202 7.30 6.75 -9.86
CA ALA A 202 7.57 6.72 -8.42
C ALA A 202 8.00 5.32 -7.94
N ILE A 203 7.28 4.28 -8.32
CA ILE A 203 7.61 2.88 -7.96
C ILE A 203 8.94 2.47 -8.59
N SER A 204 9.12 2.73 -9.89
CA SER A 204 10.37 2.43 -10.61
C SER A 204 11.56 3.17 -9.98
N GLY A 205 11.40 4.46 -9.70
CA GLY A 205 12.39 5.27 -9.02
C GLY A 205 12.71 4.76 -7.61
N ALA A 206 11.70 4.34 -6.84
CA ALA A 206 11.90 3.77 -5.52
C ALA A 206 12.63 2.43 -5.56
N LEU A 207 12.35 1.56 -6.54
CA LEU A 207 13.06 0.30 -6.76
C LEU A 207 14.57 0.54 -7.01
N THR A 208 14.93 1.53 -7.83
CA THR A 208 16.35 1.88 -8.06
C THR A 208 17.05 2.46 -6.83
N LYS A 209 16.32 3.16 -5.96
CA LYS A 209 16.88 3.75 -4.72
C LYS A 209 17.02 2.73 -3.59
N ALA A 210 16.06 1.81 -3.48
CA ALA A 210 16.09 0.73 -2.48
C ALA A 210 17.35 -0.14 -2.61
N ASP A 211 17.88 -0.27 -3.83
CA ASP A 211 19.12 -0.99 -4.09
C ASP A 211 20.35 -0.35 -3.40
N LYS A 212 20.40 0.99 -3.37
CA LYS A 212 21.50 1.75 -2.73
C LYS A 212 21.43 1.71 -1.20
N LEU A 213 20.25 1.53 -0.62
CA LEU A 213 20.01 1.54 0.83
C LEU A 213 20.36 0.19 1.47
N GLN A 214 20.07 -0.92 0.78
CA GLN A 214 20.55 -2.26 1.14
C GLN A 214 22.09 -2.33 1.11
N ASP A 215 22.73 -1.79 0.06
CA ASP A 215 24.20 -1.76 -0.06
C ASP A 215 24.87 -0.94 1.06
N LYS A 216 24.24 0.14 1.53
CA LYS A 216 24.71 0.93 2.69
C LYS A 216 24.52 0.23 4.03
N LYS A 217 23.38 -0.43 4.25
CA LYS A 217 23.12 -1.24 5.46
C LYS A 217 24.13 -2.40 5.56
N LEU A 218 24.55 -2.94 4.42
CA LEU A 218 25.60 -3.96 4.33
C LEU A 218 26.97 -3.42 4.78
N LYS A 219 27.37 -2.23 4.33
CA LYS A 219 28.65 -1.60 4.74
C LYS A 219 28.72 -1.34 6.24
N PHE A 220 27.67 -0.78 6.83
CA PHE A 220 27.60 -0.53 8.28
C PHE A 220 27.68 -1.82 9.12
N ASN A 221 27.03 -2.90 8.68
CA ASN A 221 27.09 -4.19 9.37
C ASN A 221 28.44 -4.92 9.20
N THR A 222 29.25 -4.53 8.21
CA THR A 222 30.60 -5.07 8.03
C THR A 222 31.60 -4.28 8.89
N GLU A 223 31.50 -2.96 8.92
CA GLU A 223 32.32 -2.09 9.78
C GLU A 223 32.05 -2.31 11.28
N ALA A 224 30.80 -2.56 11.69
CA ALA A 224 30.46 -2.87 13.08
C ALA A 224 31.00 -4.24 13.54
N LYS A 225 31.34 -5.14 12.60
CA LYS A 225 31.89 -6.46 12.91
C LYS A 225 33.41 -6.48 13.00
N ASP A 226 34.07 -5.45 12.47
CA ASP A 226 35.54 -5.31 12.48
C ASP A 226 36.06 -4.54 13.71
N GLN A 227 35.19 -3.99 14.57
CA GLN A 227 35.61 -3.25 15.78
C GLN A 227 35.51 -4.01 17.11
N ALA A 228 35.09 -5.26 17.10
CA ALA A 228 35.13 -6.10 18.28
C ALA A 228 35.83 -7.41 17.93
N ILE A 229 37.12 -7.50 18.26
CA ILE A 229 37.82 -8.67 18.83
C ILE A 229 39.31 -8.28 18.98
N THR A 230 39.74 -7.93 20.19
CA THR A 230 41.08 -8.28 20.67
C THR A 230 40.88 -9.12 21.92
N LEU A 231 41.02 -10.44 21.80
CA LEU A 231 41.82 -11.33 22.65
C LEU A 231 41.28 -12.78 22.66
N VAL A 232 42.22 -13.68 22.38
CA VAL A 232 42.30 -15.13 22.64
C VAL A 232 41.54 -16.10 21.72
N GLN A 233 42.34 -16.86 20.96
CA GLN A 233 41.98 -18.03 20.17
C GLN A 233 41.99 -19.32 21.00
N SER A 234 41.02 -20.22 20.75
CA SER A 234 41.25 -21.67 20.51
C SER A 234 39.94 -22.35 20.09
N PRO A 235 39.96 -23.56 19.48
CA PRO A 235 39.33 -23.77 18.19
C PRO A 235 38.10 -24.68 18.28
N MET A 236 37.54 -24.95 17.11
CA MET A 236 36.46 -25.90 16.80
C MET A 236 35.14 -25.17 16.56
N VAL A 237 34.66 -25.25 15.30
CA VAL A 237 33.25 -25.40 14.91
C VAL A 237 33.08 -25.08 13.41
N GLY A 238 32.52 -26.05 12.70
CA GLY A 238 31.44 -25.91 11.73
C GLY A 238 31.51 -24.80 10.68
N LYS A 239 31.84 -25.19 9.44
CA LYS A 239 31.45 -24.47 8.22
C LYS A 239 29.94 -24.21 8.20
N LYS A 240 29.51 -22.99 8.56
CA LYS A 240 28.15 -22.51 8.27
C LYS A 240 28.10 -21.01 8.03
N VAL A 241 28.81 -20.52 7.02
CA VAL A 241 28.66 -19.12 6.55
C VAL A 241 28.75 -19.10 5.03
N LYS A 242 27.59 -19.02 4.35
CA LYS A 242 27.43 -18.65 2.92
C LYS A 242 25.95 -18.51 2.48
N SER A 243 24.99 -18.77 3.37
CA SER A 243 23.56 -18.72 3.05
C SER A 243 23.03 -17.28 2.89
N VAL A 244 23.40 -16.38 3.81
CA VAL A 244 22.87 -15.00 3.86
C VAL A 244 23.32 -14.16 2.66
N SER A 245 24.58 -14.31 2.21
CA SER A 245 25.11 -13.58 1.05
C SER A 245 24.49 -14.02 -0.27
N LYS A 246 24.09 -15.29 -0.39
CA LYS A 246 23.49 -15.85 -1.61
C LYS A 246 22.02 -15.44 -1.75
N SER A 247 21.27 -15.46 -0.65
CA SER A 247 19.89 -14.94 -0.58
C SER A 247 19.82 -13.44 -0.93
N LEU A 248 20.79 -12.65 -0.44
CA LEU A 248 20.85 -11.22 -0.70
C LEU A 248 21.23 -10.88 -2.15
N LEU A 249 22.21 -11.59 -2.73
CA LEU A 249 22.50 -11.50 -4.17
C LEU A 249 21.29 -11.90 -5.01
N MET A 250 20.60 -12.98 -4.66
CA MET A 250 19.38 -13.41 -5.36
C MET A 250 18.28 -12.33 -5.30
N SER A 251 18.07 -11.69 -4.14
CA SER A 251 17.11 -10.58 -3.98
C SER A 251 17.50 -9.33 -4.77
N LYS A 252 18.79 -9.07 -4.97
CA LYS A 252 19.29 -7.98 -5.83
C LYS A 252 19.06 -8.30 -7.30
N PHE A 253 19.47 -9.49 -7.75
CA PHE A 253 19.23 -9.96 -9.11
C PHE A 253 17.73 -10.02 -9.44
N GLU A 254 16.89 -10.48 -8.53
CA GLU A 254 15.43 -10.55 -8.71
C GLU A 254 14.82 -9.17 -8.95
N ARG A 255 15.21 -8.14 -8.17
CA ARG A 255 14.70 -6.76 -8.31
C ARG A 255 15.24 -6.04 -9.54
N ASP A 256 16.53 -6.21 -9.84
CA ASP A 256 17.13 -5.65 -11.06
C ASP A 256 16.42 -6.26 -12.28
N TYR A 257 16.16 -7.57 -12.27
CA TYR A 257 15.42 -8.27 -13.32
C TYR A 257 13.97 -7.76 -13.45
N THR A 258 13.29 -7.46 -12.34
CA THR A 258 11.95 -6.85 -12.39
C THR A 258 11.98 -5.47 -13.07
N LEU A 259 12.99 -4.64 -12.77
CA LEU A 259 13.10 -3.32 -13.39
C LEU A 259 13.43 -3.41 -14.88
N TRP A 260 14.30 -4.35 -15.28
CA TRP A 260 14.58 -4.66 -16.67
C TRP A 260 13.34 -5.11 -17.45
N HIS A 261 12.46 -5.89 -16.81
CA HIS A 261 11.19 -6.32 -17.43
C HIS A 261 10.21 -5.19 -17.70
N HIS A 262 10.33 -4.06 -16.99
CA HIS A 262 9.47 -2.89 -17.19
C HIS A 262 10.16 -1.78 -17.98
N LEU A 263 11.36 -2.02 -18.54
CA LEU A 263 12.08 -1.01 -19.31
C LEU A 263 11.32 -0.62 -20.58
N ASP A 264 10.74 -1.59 -21.29
CA ASP A 264 9.95 -1.33 -22.49
C ASP A 264 8.70 -0.51 -22.17
N ASP A 265 8.01 -0.86 -21.08
CA ASP A 265 6.86 -0.10 -20.55
C ASP A 265 7.28 1.34 -20.20
N LEU A 266 8.46 1.52 -19.60
CA LEU A 266 9.01 2.83 -19.23
C LEU A 266 9.38 3.66 -20.46
N ILE A 267 10.01 3.05 -21.47
CA ILE A 267 10.33 3.70 -22.75
C ILE A 267 9.04 4.14 -23.44
N CYS A 268 8.04 3.26 -23.52
CA CYS A 268 6.74 3.58 -24.10
C CYS A 268 6.05 4.72 -23.36
N LEU A 269 6.12 4.73 -22.02
CA LEU A 269 5.55 5.79 -21.19
C LEU A 269 6.23 7.15 -21.45
N VAL A 270 7.57 7.19 -21.49
CA VAL A 270 8.32 8.41 -21.75
C VAL A 270 8.04 8.94 -23.15
N GLN A 271 8.01 8.06 -24.15
CA GLN A 271 7.64 8.44 -25.52
C GLN A 271 6.23 9.03 -25.58
N ARG A 272 5.27 8.43 -24.87
CA ARG A 272 3.88 8.92 -24.77
C ARG A 272 3.80 10.32 -24.16
N LEU A 273 4.52 10.57 -23.07
CA LEU A 273 4.53 11.87 -22.41
C LEU A 273 5.18 12.95 -23.28
N LEU A 274 6.23 12.62 -24.03
CA LEU A 274 6.89 13.57 -24.95
C LEU A 274 6.05 13.87 -26.19
N SER A 275 5.29 12.91 -26.71
CA SER A 275 4.39 13.15 -27.86
C SER A 275 3.23 14.08 -27.52
N THR A 276 2.81 14.16 -26.25
CA THR A 276 1.74 15.08 -25.84
C THR A 276 2.20 16.54 -25.76
N ASP A 277 3.48 16.80 -25.46
CA ASP A 277 4.02 18.17 -25.46
C ASP A 277 4.13 18.75 -26.89
N LEU A 278 4.36 17.89 -27.89
CA LEU A 278 4.50 18.29 -29.31
C LEU A 278 3.18 18.66 -30.01
N HIS A 279 2.03 18.38 -29.40
CA HIS A 279 0.69 18.73 -29.94
C HIS A 279 0.06 19.94 -29.23
N THR A 280 0.80 20.57 -28.33
CA THR A 280 0.40 21.79 -27.61
C THR A 280 1.14 23.06 -28.06
N GLU A 281 1.95 22.99 -29.11
CA GLU A 281 2.52 24.16 -29.82
C GLU A 281 1.77 24.48 -31.13
#